data_AF-A0A7S2G8Q5-F1
#
_entry.id   AF-A0A7S2G8Q5-F1
#
_cell.length_a   1.000
_cell.length_b   1.000
_cell.length_c   1.000
_cell.angle_alpha   90.00
_cell.angle_beta   90.00
_cell.angle_gamma   90.00
#
_symmetry.space_group_name_H-M   'P 1'
#
loop_
_entity.id
_entity.type
_entity.pdbx_description
1 polymer ?
#
loop_
_entity_poly.entity_id
_entity_poly.type
_entity_poly.pdbx_seq_one_letter_code
_entity_poly.pdbx_strand_id
1 'polypeptide(L)'
;YGEKIILVGHSIGAYIAIEALARRTRSNIFKGVVGIMPFLEANFRDSSYVSKDRWLRGWMWPVMFLLAFSLHVIGLLPHTFKQFFLRGNTATMDSKAKDFTVANMLRFSTITNYLFLGRSEFIHHLAPFDWTRLGSFRSHSHFLYTTDDMWAPVHCFKQAQNTGVDATLLEGVPHGFSVGPASGNQRICSWLSEKIADLSRHQ
;
A
#
# COMPACT_ATOMS: atom_id res chain seq x y z
N TYR A 1 4.73 -27.77 19.23
CA TYR A 1 3.65 -26.79 19.34
C TYR A 1 4.24 -25.42 19.11
N GLY A 2 4.07 -24.84 17.92
CA GLY A 2 4.56 -23.50 17.59
C GLY A 2 3.37 -22.67 17.13
N GLU A 3 3.24 -21.46 17.67
CA GLU A 3 2.20 -20.53 17.25
C GLU A 3 2.31 -20.28 15.75
N LYS A 4 1.19 -20.41 15.03
CA LYS A 4 1.13 -20.11 13.60
C LYS A 4 0.97 -18.59 13.41
N ILE A 5 1.72 -18.01 12.48
CA ILE A 5 1.83 -16.60 12.16
C ILE A 5 0.74 -16.19 11.16
N ILE A 6 0.09 -15.06 11.40
CA ILE A 6 -0.78 -14.37 10.43
C ILE A 6 0.03 -13.23 9.82
N LEU A 7 0.08 -13.17 8.49
CA LEU A 7 0.76 -12.09 7.79
C LEU A 7 -0.23 -10.96 7.53
N VAL A 8 0.12 -9.74 7.91
CA VAL A 8 -0.69 -8.55 7.64
C VAL A 8 0.13 -7.61 6.77
N GLY A 9 -0.45 -7.12 5.69
CA GLY A 9 0.23 -6.21 4.77
C GLY A 9 -0.71 -5.14 4.24
N HIS A 10 -0.21 -3.91 4.11
CA HIS A 10 -0.90 -2.80 3.47
C HIS A 10 -0.24 -2.47 2.13
N SER A 11 -1.03 -2.18 1.08
CA SER A 11 -0.50 -1.81 -0.23
C SER A 11 0.49 -2.87 -0.75
N ILE A 12 1.70 -2.48 -1.17
CA ILE A 12 2.78 -3.41 -1.56
C ILE A 12 3.14 -4.42 -0.46
N GLY A 13 2.96 -4.06 0.81
CA GLY A 13 3.18 -4.97 1.94
C GLY A 13 2.29 -6.20 1.88
N ALA A 14 1.09 -6.09 1.33
CA ALA A 14 0.21 -7.23 1.11
C ALA A 14 0.77 -8.19 0.05
N TYR A 15 1.31 -7.65 -1.05
CA TYR A 15 2.00 -8.44 -2.06
C TYR A 15 3.21 -9.18 -1.47
N ILE A 16 4.03 -8.49 -0.68
CA ILE A 16 5.19 -9.09 0.00
C ILE A 16 4.75 -10.21 0.95
N ALA A 17 3.66 -10.02 1.70
CA ALA A 17 3.09 -11.05 2.57
C ALA A 17 2.64 -12.28 1.78
N ILE A 18 1.99 -12.09 0.63
CA ILE A 18 1.57 -13.19 -0.24
C ILE A 18 2.79 -13.93 -0.81
N GLU A 19 3.82 -13.21 -1.24
CA GLU A 19 5.06 -13.81 -1.73
C GLU A 19 5.79 -14.62 -0.65
N ALA A 20 5.87 -14.10 0.58
CA ALA A 20 6.45 -14.82 1.70
C ALA A 20 5.71 -16.15 1.96
N LEU A 21 4.39 -16.11 1.85
CA LEU A 21 3.50 -17.26 1.97
C LEU A 21 3.55 -18.20 0.76
N ALA A 22 3.88 -17.72 -0.43
CA ALA A 22 4.02 -18.53 -1.65
C ALA A 22 5.38 -19.25 -1.74
N ARG A 23 6.48 -18.62 -1.29
CA ARG A 23 7.87 -19.16 -1.37
C ARG A 23 8.19 -20.22 -0.30
N ARG A 24 7.16 -20.85 0.26
CA ARG A 24 7.12 -21.82 1.37
C ARG A 24 8.38 -22.69 1.50
N THR A 25 9.26 -22.37 2.43
CA THR A 25 10.24 -23.34 2.97
C THR A 25 9.76 -23.99 4.26
N ARG A 26 8.72 -23.44 4.94
CA ARG A 26 8.04 -24.04 6.11
C ARG A 26 6.55 -23.71 6.09
N SER A 27 5.76 -24.51 5.38
CA SER A 27 4.31 -24.29 5.20
C SER A 27 3.48 -24.35 6.50
N ASN A 28 4.03 -24.96 7.55
CA ASN A 28 3.33 -25.21 8.81
C ASN A 28 3.33 -24.01 9.78
N ILE A 29 4.09 -22.95 9.51
CA ILE A 29 4.17 -21.79 10.41
C ILE A 29 3.15 -20.70 10.09
N PHE A 30 2.51 -20.68 8.92
CA PHE A 30 1.58 -19.63 8.53
C PHE A 30 0.13 -20.08 8.66
N LYS A 31 -0.75 -19.18 9.10
CA LYS A 31 -2.21 -19.39 9.10
C LYS A 31 -2.89 -18.83 7.85
N GLY A 32 -2.41 -17.68 7.37
CA GLY A 32 -3.11 -16.93 6.34
C GLY A 32 -2.53 -15.53 6.17
N VAL A 33 -3.23 -14.73 5.36
CA VAL A 33 -2.83 -13.35 5.03
C VAL A 33 -4.02 -12.41 5.13
N VAL A 34 -3.79 -11.23 5.71
CA VAL A 34 -4.73 -10.12 5.73
C VAL A 34 -4.13 -8.96 4.95
N GLY A 35 -4.72 -8.66 3.79
CA GLY A 35 -4.27 -7.60 2.89
C GLY A 35 -5.16 -6.38 3.00
N ILE A 36 -4.60 -5.24 3.37
CA ILE A 36 -5.31 -3.95 3.45
C ILE A 36 -4.95 -3.16 2.20
N MET A 37 -5.95 -2.85 1.37
CA MET A 37 -5.78 -2.17 0.09
C MET A 37 -4.60 -2.74 -0.71
N PRO A 38 -4.63 -4.05 -1.02
CA PRO A 38 -3.46 -4.72 -1.58
C PRO A 38 -3.17 -4.20 -3.00
N PHE A 39 -1.94 -3.72 -3.21
CA PHE A 39 -1.48 -3.33 -4.55
C PHE A 39 -0.89 -4.56 -5.23
N LEU A 40 -1.65 -5.18 -6.14
CA LEU A 40 -1.32 -6.50 -6.71
C LEU A 40 -1.01 -6.45 -8.21
N GLU A 41 -1.64 -5.53 -8.94
CA GLU A 41 -1.48 -5.37 -10.39
C GLU A 41 -1.69 -3.91 -10.81
N ALA A 42 -1.21 -3.59 -12.01
CA ALA A 42 -1.25 -2.24 -12.54
C ALA A 42 -2.67 -1.76 -12.87
N ASN A 43 -2.97 -0.52 -12.48
CA ASN A 43 -4.26 0.10 -12.73
C ASN A 43 -4.23 1.05 -13.94
N PHE A 44 -4.08 0.52 -15.16
CA PHE A 44 -4.07 1.34 -16.37
C PHE A 44 -5.41 2.02 -16.72
N ARG A 45 -6.47 1.75 -15.95
CA ARG A 45 -7.78 2.41 -16.09
C ARG A 45 -7.84 3.76 -15.37
N ASP A 46 -6.91 4.01 -14.46
CA ASP A 46 -6.81 5.26 -13.72
C ASP A 46 -5.78 6.20 -14.37
N SER A 47 -6.22 7.41 -14.76
CA SER A 47 -5.37 8.38 -15.44
C SER A 47 -4.22 8.90 -14.56
N SER A 48 -4.45 8.98 -13.25
CA SER A 48 -3.45 9.37 -12.25
C SER A 48 -2.39 8.29 -12.09
N TYR A 49 -2.77 7.02 -12.17
CA TYR A 49 -1.86 5.87 -12.22
C TYR A 49 -1.00 5.92 -13.49
N VAL A 50 -1.62 6.03 -14.67
CA VAL A 50 -0.93 6.06 -15.97
C VAL A 50 0.08 7.20 -16.05
N SER A 51 -0.26 8.38 -15.51
CA SER A 51 0.65 9.51 -15.44
C SER A 51 1.88 9.19 -14.57
N LYS A 52 1.67 8.64 -13.37
CA LYS A 52 2.77 8.25 -12.46
C LYS A 52 3.66 7.14 -13.05
N ASP A 53 3.05 6.13 -13.66
CA ASP A 53 3.75 5.04 -14.35
C ASP A 53 4.72 5.60 -15.41
N ARG A 54 4.23 6.52 -16.25
CA ARG A 54 5.04 7.15 -17.30
C ARG A 54 6.28 7.86 -16.76
N TRP A 55 6.12 8.62 -15.68
CA TRP A 55 7.23 9.34 -15.05
C TRP A 55 8.23 8.39 -14.37
N LEU A 56 7.71 7.41 -13.62
CA LEU A 56 8.55 6.55 -12.79
C LEU A 56 9.24 5.45 -13.58
N ARG A 57 8.64 4.93 -14.65
CA ARG A 57 9.23 3.89 -15.51
C ARG A 57 9.89 4.43 -16.77
N GLY A 58 9.48 5.60 -17.24
CA GLY A 58 9.93 6.17 -18.51
C GLY A 58 11.42 6.52 -18.58
N TRP A 59 11.85 6.91 -19.78
CA TRP A 59 13.23 7.31 -20.08
C TRP A 59 13.71 8.52 -19.26
N MET A 60 12.79 9.32 -18.73
CA MET A 60 13.07 10.49 -17.89
C MET A 60 13.40 10.12 -16.43
N TRP A 61 13.51 8.85 -16.07
CA TRP A 61 13.88 8.44 -14.71
C TRP A 61 15.13 9.16 -14.15
N PRO A 62 16.23 9.38 -14.91
CA PRO A 62 17.36 10.13 -14.39
C PRO A 62 17.03 11.57 -13.98
N VAL A 63 16.02 12.20 -14.60
CA VAL A 63 15.53 13.54 -14.25
C VAL A 63 14.92 13.56 -12.84
N MET A 64 14.44 12.42 -12.33
CA MET A 64 13.90 12.32 -10.97
C MET A 64 14.96 12.61 -9.90
N PHE A 65 16.25 12.40 -10.17
CA PHE A 65 17.32 12.81 -9.25
C PHE A 65 17.49 14.34 -9.20
N LEU A 66 17.33 15.02 -10.34
CA LEU A 66 17.33 16.49 -10.38
C LEU A 66 16.12 17.05 -9.65
N LEU A 67 14.95 16.41 -9.79
CA LEU A 67 13.77 16.74 -9.01
C LEU A 67 14.01 16.51 -7.51
N ALA A 68 14.58 15.37 -7.13
CA ALA A 68 14.89 15.04 -5.73
C ALA A 68 15.86 16.05 -5.12
N PHE A 69 16.88 16.46 -5.87
CA PHE A 69 17.82 17.50 -5.46
C PHE A 69 17.12 18.86 -5.31
N SER A 70 16.28 19.25 -6.28
CA SER A 70 15.54 20.51 -6.24
C SER A 70 14.60 20.58 -5.04
N LEU A 71 13.86 19.50 -4.79
CA LEU A 71 13.00 19.36 -3.61
C LEU A 71 13.82 19.34 -2.31
N HIS A 72 15.04 18.78 -2.34
CA HIS A 72 15.94 18.83 -1.20
C HIS A 72 16.37 20.24 -0.83
N VAL A 73 16.66 21.08 -1.82
CA VAL A 73 16.97 22.50 -1.60
C VAL A 73 15.78 23.21 -0.94
N ILE A 74 14.54 22.93 -1.36
CA ILE A 74 13.33 23.44 -0.69
C ILE A 74 13.26 22.90 0.75
N GLY A 75 13.69 21.66 1.00
CA GLY A 75 13.78 21.04 2.31
C GLY A 75 14.71 21.75 3.31
N LEU A 76 15.61 22.60 2.85
CA LEU A 76 16.49 23.43 3.68
C LEU A 76 15.81 24.72 4.19
N LEU A 77 14.64 25.08 3.64
CA LEU A 77 13.90 26.26 4.04
C LEU A 77 13.28 26.12 5.45
N PRO A 78 12.95 27.23 6.12
CA PRO A 78 12.26 27.21 7.41
C PRO A 78 10.94 26.43 7.37
N HIS A 79 10.53 25.90 8.53
CA HIS A 79 9.36 25.01 8.64
C HIS A 79 8.09 25.59 8.00
N THR A 80 7.81 26.88 8.22
CA THR A 80 6.64 27.57 7.67
C THR A 80 6.58 27.52 6.14
N PHE A 81 7.71 27.70 5.46
CA PHE A 81 7.78 27.63 3.99
C PHE A 81 7.55 26.21 3.49
N LYS A 82 8.14 25.21 4.16
CA LYS A 82 7.93 23.80 3.83
C LYS A 82 6.47 23.39 4.03
N GLN A 83 5.85 23.83 5.12
CA GLN A 83 4.45 23.58 5.41
C GLN A 83 3.54 24.19 4.34
N PHE A 84 3.82 25.43 3.92
CA PHE A 84 3.09 26.06 2.82
C PHE A 84 3.25 25.30 1.50
N PHE A 85 4.48 24.91 1.16
CA PHE A 85 4.79 24.15 -0.05
C PHE A 85 4.08 22.79 -0.08
N LEU A 86 4.01 22.10 1.07
CA LEU A 86 3.40 20.77 1.21
C LEU A 86 1.91 20.79 1.57
N ARG A 87 1.25 21.97 1.61
CA ARG A 87 -0.14 22.10 2.07
C ARG A 87 -1.12 21.21 1.30
N GLY A 88 -0.91 21.04 -0.01
CA GLY A 88 -1.76 20.19 -0.84
C GLY A 88 -1.58 18.70 -0.54
N ASN A 89 -0.33 18.26 -0.32
CA ASN A 89 0.00 16.86 -0.04
C ASN A 89 -0.36 16.43 1.38
N THR A 90 -0.48 17.38 2.32
CA THR A 90 -0.70 17.11 3.74
C THR A 90 -2.10 17.52 4.22
N ALA A 91 -2.98 17.96 3.31
CA ALA A 91 -4.29 18.53 3.66
C ALA A 91 -5.16 17.56 4.48
N THR A 92 -5.12 16.27 4.12
CA THR A 92 -5.92 15.20 4.74
C THR A 92 -5.23 14.52 5.92
N MET A 93 -4.00 14.90 6.24
CA MET A 93 -3.22 14.27 7.30
C MET A 93 -3.60 14.83 8.68
N ASP A 94 -3.49 14.00 9.70
CA ASP A 94 -3.53 14.47 11.09
C ASP A 94 -2.33 15.38 11.40
N SER A 95 -2.41 16.11 12.52
CA SER A 95 -1.39 17.10 12.91
C SER A 95 0.01 16.49 13.07
N LYS A 96 0.14 15.31 13.67
CA LYS A 96 1.43 14.66 13.91
C LYS A 96 2.04 14.14 12.62
N ALA A 97 1.23 13.49 11.78
CA ALA A 97 1.65 12.99 10.48
C ALA A 97 2.06 14.14 9.55
N LYS A 98 1.32 15.25 9.59
CA LYS A 98 1.64 16.48 8.85
C LYS A 98 2.99 17.06 9.28
N ASP A 99 3.20 17.28 10.58
CA ASP A 99 4.45 17.84 11.08
C ASP A 99 5.65 16.94 10.76
N PHE A 100 5.48 15.62 10.93
CA PHE A 100 6.51 14.65 10.55
C PHE A 100 6.83 14.68 9.06
N THR A 101 5.80 14.78 8.21
CA THR A 101 5.94 14.87 6.75
C THR A 101 6.68 16.15 6.35
N VAL A 102 6.28 17.30 6.91
CA VAL A 102 6.93 18.60 6.64
C VAL A 102 8.40 18.61 7.07
N ALA A 103 8.73 17.94 8.17
CA ALA A 103 10.09 17.86 8.67
C ALA A 103 11.01 16.95 7.84
N ASN A 104 10.48 15.90 7.21
CA ASN A 104 11.29 14.79 6.67
C ASN A 104 11.09 14.46 5.19
N MET A 105 9.96 14.81 4.58
CA MET A 105 9.61 14.41 3.22
C MET A 105 10.56 14.97 2.18
N LEU A 106 10.99 16.22 2.36
CA LEU A 106 11.86 16.94 1.41
C LEU A 106 13.35 16.63 1.59
N ARG A 107 13.73 15.49 2.17
CA ARG A 107 15.13 15.05 2.23
C ARG A 107 15.45 14.26 0.98
N PHE A 108 16.62 14.48 0.38
CA PHE A 108 17.04 13.77 -0.83
C PHE A 108 16.92 12.25 -0.68
N SER A 109 17.36 11.69 0.44
CA SER A 109 17.25 10.26 0.74
C SER A 109 15.81 9.78 0.85
N THR A 110 14.93 10.55 1.51
CA THR A 110 13.50 10.23 1.60
C THR A 110 12.86 10.22 0.22
N ILE A 111 13.15 11.24 -0.59
CA ILE A 111 12.59 11.41 -1.94
C ILE A 111 13.02 10.26 -2.86
N THR A 112 14.33 10.03 -2.93
CA THR A 112 14.86 8.93 -3.72
C THR A 112 14.28 7.59 -3.27
N ASN A 113 14.18 7.33 -1.97
CA ASN A 113 13.59 6.09 -1.46
C ASN A 113 12.16 5.87 -1.93
N TYR A 114 11.24 6.83 -1.77
CA TYR A 114 9.86 6.60 -2.19
C TYR A 114 9.69 6.60 -3.72
N LEU A 115 10.55 7.30 -4.47
CA LEU A 115 10.54 7.25 -5.94
C LEU A 115 11.03 5.89 -6.45
N PHE A 116 12.09 5.36 -5.86
CA PHE A 116 12.59 4.01 -6.17
C PHE A 116 11.58 2.94 -5.79
N LEU A 117 10.96 3.07 -4.61
CA LEU A 117 9.89 2.18 -4.18
C LEU A 117 8.77 2.17 -5.21
N GLY A 118 8.19 3.34 -5.52
CA GLY A 118 7.15 3.45 -6.54
C GLY A 118 7.59 2.85 -7.87
N ARG A 119 8.76 3.23 -8.41
CA ARG A 119 9.28 2.66 -9.67
C ARG A 119 9.34 1.13 -9.63
N SER A 120 9.85 0.55 -8.54
CA SER A 120 9.94 -0.91 -8.40
C SER A 120 8.57 -1.58 -8.40
N GLU A 121 7.59 -1.00 -7.70
CA GLU A 121 6.20 -1.46 -7.68
C GLU A 121 5.58 -1.42 -9.09
N PHE A 122 5.69 -0.29 -9.80
CA PHE A 122 5.17 -0.16 -11.16
C PHE A 122 5.83 -1.15 -12.14
N ILE A 123 7.11 -1.47 -11.98
CA ILE A 123 7.78 -2.48 -12.81
C ILE A 123 7.24 -3.88 -12.50
N HIS A 124 7.09 -4.19 -11.23
CA HIS A 124 6.70 -5.51 -10.77
C HIS A 124 5.24 -5.86 -11.07
N HIS A 125 4.34 -4.89 -10.95
CA HIS A 125 2.89 -5.06 -11.13
C HIS A 125 2.40 -4.92 -12.56
N LEU A 126 3.29 -4.85 -13.56
CA LEU A 126 2.89 -4.84 -14.97
C LEU A 126 2.12 -6.10 -15.38
N ALA A 127 2.56 -7.25 -14.86
CA ALA A 127 1.87 -8.50 -15.11
C ALA A 127 0.62 -8.57 -14.22
N PRO A 128 -0.52 -9.08 -14.73
CA PRO A 128 -1.66 -9.39 -13.89
C PRO A 128 -1.27 -10.27 -12.72
N PHE A 129 -1.93 -10.08 -11.58
CA PHE A 129 -1.60 -10.84 -10.39
C PHE A 129 -1.98 -12.32 -10.57
N ASP A 130 -1.02 -13.21 -10.32
CA ASP A 130 -1.26 -14.65 -10.35
C ASP A 130 -1.91 -15.12 -9.04
N TRP A 131 -3.25 -15.19 -9.06
CA TRP A 131 -4.06 -15.65 -7.93
C TRP A 131 -3.80 -17.11 -7.52
N THR A 132 -3.08 -17.90 -8.33
CA THR A 132 -2.66 -19.26 -7.91
C THR A 132 -1.60 -19.22 -6.82
N ARG A 133 -0.88 -18.08 -6.66
CA ARG A 133 0.14 -17.87 -5.60
C ARG A 133 -0.39 -18.04 -4.18
N LEU A 134 -1.67 -17.77 -3.96
CA LEU A 134 -2.30 -17.99 -2.65
C LEU A 134 -2.40 -19.50 -2.31
N GLY A 135 -2.49 -20.35 -3.34
CA GLY A 135 -2.58 -21.81 -3.19
C GLY A 135 -3.62 -22.23 -2.16
N SER A 136 -3.19 -23.08 -1.21
CA SER A 136 -4.04 -23.57 -0.11
C SER A 136 -4.49 -22.50 0.90
N PHE A 137 -3.85 -21.32 0.92
CA PHE A 137 -4.20 -20.25 1.87
C PHE A 137 -5.26 -19.30 1.33
N ARG A 138 -5.77 -19.53 0.12
CA ARG A 138 -6.84 -18.75 -0.49
C ARG A 138 -8.07 -18.60 0.41
N SER A 139 -8.53 -19.70 1.01
CA SER A 139 -9.64 -19.68 1.99
C SER A 139 -9.28 -19.05 3.35
N HIS A 140 -8.00 -18.74 3.56
CA HIS A 140 -7.45 -18.09 4.76
C HIS A 140 -6.84 -16.72 4.39
N SER A 141 -7.33 -16.11 3.31
CA SER A 141 -6.90 -14.81 2.83
C SER A 141 -8.07 -13.84 2.94
N HIS A 142 -7.86 -12.71 3.62
CA HIS A 142 -8.87 -11.66 3.76
C HIS A 142 -8.33 -10.35 3.20
N PHE A 143 -9.00 -9.77 2.19
CA PHE A 143 -8.57 -8.53 1.55
C PHE A 143 -9.59 -7.40 1.72
N LEU A 144 -9.13 -6.22 2.12
CA LEU A 144 -9.93 -5.01 2.18
C LEU A 144 -9.58 -4.11 1.01
N TYR A 145 -10.59 -3.62 0.31
CA TYR A 145 -10.49 -2.64 -0.77
C TYR A 145 -11.31 -1.40 -0.45
N THR A 146 -11.06 -0.33 -1.19
CA THR A 146 -11.88 0.88 -1.12
C THR A 146 -12.27 1.39 -2.49
N THR A 147 -13.37 2.14 -2.58
CA THR A 147 -13.96 2.60 -3.85
C THR A 147 -13.03 3.50 -4.66
N ASP A 148 -12.33 4.41 -3.99
CA ASP A 148 -11.54 5.48 -4.62
C ASP A 148 -10.03 5.26 -4.45
N ASP A 149 -9.59 4.03 -4.70
CA ASP A 149 -8.20 3.63 -4.55
C ASP A 149 -7.55 3.29 -5.90
N MET A 150 -6.62 4.13 -6.31
CA MET A 150 -5.87 3.93 -7.54
C MET A 150 -4.84 2.80 -7.44
N TRP A 151 -4.41 2.43 -6.24
CA TRP A 151 -3.39 1.40 -5.99
C TRP A 151 -4.00 0.02 -5.79
N ALA A 152 -5.18 -0.05 -5.16
CA ALA A 152 -5.95 -1.28 -4.99
C ALA A 152 -7.31 -1.16 -5.68
N PRO A 153 -7.35 -1.24 -7.02
CA PRO A 153 -8.55 -0.89 -7.76
C PRO A 153 -9.69 -1.90 -7.57
N VAL A 154 -10.92 -1.42 -7.68
CA VAL A 154 -12.16 -2.22 -7.47
C VAL A 154 -12.27 -3.44 -8.40
N HIS A 155 -11.60 -3.45 -9.55
CA HIS A 155 -11.60 -4.66 -10.39
C HIS A 155 -10.81 -5.82 -9.74
N CYS A 156 -9.75 -5.54 -8.98
CA CYS A 156 -9.02 -6.54 -8.22
C CYS A 156 -9.86 -7.07 -7.05
N PHE A 157 -10.70 -6.24 -6.43
CA PHE A 157 -11.72 -6.70 -5.47
C PHE A 157 -12.63 -7.78 -6.07
N LYS A 158 -13.17 -7.54 -7.27
CA LYS A 158 -14.03 -8.51 -7.97
C LYS A 158 -13.27 -9.80 -8.30
N GLN A 159 -12.02 -9.70 -8.76
CA GLN A 159 -11.17 -10.87 -9.00
C GLN A 159 -10.88 -11.65 -7.72
N ALA A 160 -10.63 -10.97 -6.60
CA ALA A 160 -10.42 -11.61 -5.30
C ALA A 160 -11.65 -12.46 -4.90
N GLN A 161 -12.85 -11.90 -5.02
CA GLN A 161 -14.09 -12.64 -4.74
C GLN A 161 -14.26 -13.85 -5.67
N ASN A 162 -14.04 -13.67 -6.97
CA ASN A 162 -14.14 -14.75 -7.97
C ASN A 162 -13.12 -15.88 -7.74
N THR A 163 -12.01 -15.57 -7.07
CA THR A 163 -10.96 -16.54 -6.75
C THR A 163 -11.11 -17.11 -5.34
N GLY A 164 -12.23 -16.87 -4.64
CA GLY A 164 -12.51 -17.47 -3.34
C GLY A 164 -11.74 -16.85 -2.16
N VAL A 165 -11.22 -15.63 -2.32
CA VAL A 165 -10.69 -14.82 -1.23
C VAL A 165 -11.84 -14.08 -0.55
N ASP A 166 -11.83 -14.02 0.78
CA ASP A 166 -12.79 -13.18 1.51
C ASP A 166 -12.41 -11.70 1.31
N ALA A 167 -13.10 -11.03 0.39
CA ALA A 167 -12.84 -9.63 0.07
C ALA A 167 -13.96 -8.72 0.59
N THR A 168 -13.58 -7.63 1.24
CA THR A 168 -14.47 -6.57 1.74
C THR A 168 -14.21 -5.27 0.99
N LEU A 169 -15.26 -4.53 0.64
CA LEU A 169 -15.17 -3.20 0.04
C LEU A 169 -15.71 -2.15 1.02
N LEU A 170 -14.92 -1.12 1.30
CA LEU A 170 -15.33 0.02 2.14
C LEU A 170 -15.37 1.32 1.33
N GLU A 171 -16.31 2.20 1.69
CA GLU A 171 -16.39 3.54 1.13
C GLU A 171 -15.74 4.59 2.04
N GLY A 172 -15.18 5.64 1.45
CA GLY A 172 -14.74 6.84 2.17
C GLY A 172 -13.52 6.66 3.07
N VAL A 173 -12.70 5.62 2.85
CA VAL A 173 -11.41 5.45 3.53
C VAL A 173 -10.30 5.62 2.48
N PRO A 174 -9.35 6.57 2.65
CA PRO A 174 -8.28 6.77 1.69
C PRO A 174 -7.21 5.69 1.80
N HIS A 175 -6.46 5.44 0.71
CA HIS A 175 -5.33 4.50 0.72
C HIS A 175 -4.32 4.79 1.84
N GLY A 176 -3.98 6.07 2.02
CA GLY A 176 -3.13 6.54 3.13
C GLY A 176 -3.88 6.69 4.45
N PHE A 177 -4.75 5.74 4.83
CA PHE A 177 -5.61 5.86 6.02
C PHE A 177 -4.80 6.16 7.29
N SER A 178 -3.65 5.49 7.44
CA SER A 178 -2.77 5.53 8.63
C SER A 178 -2.26 6.91 9.03
N VAL A 179 -2.26 7.87 8.10
CA VAL A 179 -1.81 9.26 8.35
C VAL A 179 -2.97 10.26 8.42
N GLY A 180 -4.20 9.80 8.24
CA GLY A 180 -5.41 10.62 8.25
C GLY A 180 -6.13 10.66 9.60
N PRO A 181 -7.36 11.19 9.64
CA PRO A 181 -8.15 11.29 10.86
C PRO A 181 -8.41 9.92 11.51
N ALA A 182 -8.54 9.92 12.83
CA ALA A 182 -8.72 8.69 13.63
C ALA A 182 -9.93 7.84 13.18
N SER A 183 -10.98 8.44 12.62
CA SER A 183 -12.18 7.73 12.15
C SER A 183 -11.87 6.73 11.02
N GLY A 184 -11.00 7.08 10.07
CA GLY A 184 -10.56 6.17 9.02
C GLY A 184 -9.75 5.00 9.59
N ASN A 185 -8.83 5.30 10.51
CA ASN A 185 -8.02 4.31 11.20
C ASN A 185 -8.87 3.32 12.00
N GLN A 186 -9.89 3.79 12.72
CA GLN A 186 -10.75 2.95 13.54
C GLN A 186 -11.51 1.92 12.72
N ARG A 187 -12.02 2.30 11.53
CA ARG A 187 -12.74 1.37 10.65
C ARG A 187 -11.83 0.25 10.14
N ILE A 188 -10.62 0.59 9.70
CA ILE A 188 -9.64 -0.41 9.27
C ILE A 188 -9.20 -1.29 10.44
N CYS A 189 -8.93 -0.71 11.62
CA CYS A 189 -8.54 -1.47 12.81
C CYS A 189 -9.63 -2.43 13.28
N SER A 190 -10.90 -2.00 13.23
CA SER A 190 -12.03 -2.85 13.62
C SER A 190 -12.17 -4.05 12.67
N TRP A 191 -12.13 -3.80 11.36
CA TRP A 191 -12.14 -4.86 10.36
C TRP A 191 -10.93 -5.80 10.50
N LEU A 192 -9.73 -5.24 10.67
CA LEU A 192 -8.50 -6.02 10.84
C LEU A 192 -8.58 -6.93 12.07
N SER A 193 -9.07 -6.42 13.20
CA SER A 193 -9.23 -7.18 14.44
C SER A 193 -10.21 -8.34 14.25
N GLU A 194 -11.32 -8.11 13.54
CA GLU A 194 -12.29 -9.14 13.21
C GLU A 194 -11.66 -10.28 12.37
N LYS A 195 -10.92 -9.94 11.31
CA LYS A 195 -10.30 -10.93 10.41
C LYS A 195 -9.14 -11.68 11.06
N ILE A 196 -8.35 -11.01 11.91
CA ILE A 196 -7.33 -11.69 12.72
C ILE A 196 -7.97 -12.67 13.70
N ALA A 197 -9.06 -12.27 14.37
CA ALA A 197 -9.79 -13.15 15.28
C ALA A 197 -10.37 -14.37 14.54
N ASP A 198 -10.85 -14.19 13.32
CA ASP A 198 -11.37 -15.27 12.48
C ASP A 198 -10.30 -16.32 12.15
N LEU A 199 -9.17 -15.90 11.61
CA LEU A 199 -8.00 -16.77 11.36
C LEU A 199 -7.47 -17.41 12.65
N SER A 200 -7.65 -16.75 13.79
CA SER A 200 -7.20 -17.27 15.09
C SER A 200 -8.07 -18.42 15.60
N ARG A 201 -9.38 -18.42 15.30
CA ARG A 201 -10.35 -19.44 15.74
C ARG A 201 -10.24 -20.77 15.00
N HIS A 202 -9.76 -20.78 13.76
CA HIS A 202 -9.57 -22.00 12.96
C HIS A 202 -8.27 -22.75 13.32
N GLN A 203 -8.07 -23.09 14.61
CA GLN A 203 -6.88 -23.81 15.11
C GLN A 203 -6.80 -25.26 14.63
#